data_AF-A0A529FKD0-F1
#
_entry.id   AF-A0A529FKD0-F1
#
_cell.length_a   1.000
_cell.length_b   1.000
_cell.length_c   1.000
_cell.angle_alpha   90.00
_cell.angle_beta   90.00
_cell.angle_gamma   90.00
#
_symmetry.space_group_name_H-M   'P 1'
#
loop_
_entity.id
_entity.type
_entity.pdbx_description
1 polymer ?
#
loop_
_entity_poly.entity_id
_entity_poly.type
_entity_poly.pdbx_seq_one_letter_code
_entity_poly.pdbx_strand_id
1 'polypeptide(L)'
;MTTVFDELLDRFHAYLRTVDSALVSDAVARIDWGMPVRPLQPRRLACLRHLDRIAELAPPDIRPLTRFVAEHRGDLRWGQTYSVSDFGRAFLDNYGWLEVFGTRGHFVNDEVAAGLLILGPAIVYP
;
A
#
# COMPACT_ATOMS: atom_id res chain seq x y z
N MET A 1 -13.93 2.56 -18.57
CA MET A 1 -14.26 1.80 -17.33
C MET A 1 -13.10 2.00 -16.39
N THR A 2 -13.36 2.43 -15.15
CA THR A 2 -12.32 2.62 -14.12
C THR A 2 -11.81 1.25 -13.67
N THR A 3 -10.50 1.08 -13.51
CA THR A 3 -9.89 -0.16 -13.04
C THR A 3 -9.71 -0.15 -11.52
N VAL A 4 -9.47 -1.33 -10.92
CA VAL A 4 -9.08 -1.45 -9.50
C VAL A 4 -7.85 -0.60 -9.17
N PHE A 5 -6.93 -0.43 -10.12
CA PHE A 5 -5.71 0.37 -9.92
C PHE A 5 -5.99 1.87 -9.93
N ASP A 6 -6.85 2.35 -10.83
CA ASP A 6 -7.29 3.74 -10.85
C ASP A 6 -8.00 4.09 -9.53
N GLU A 7 -8.89 3.19 -9.09
CA GLU A 7 -9.62 3.31 -7.84
C GLU A 7 -8.71 3.26 -6.59
N LEU A 8 -7.60 2.52 -6.66
CA LEU A 8 -6.55 2.52 -5.62
C LEU A 8 -5.84 3.88 -5.57
N LEU A 9 -5.39 4.38 -6.72
CA LEU A 9 -4.64 5.63 -6.82
C LEU A 9 -5.49 6.81 -6.35
N ASP A 10 -6.74 6.88 -6.78
CA ASP A 10 -7.69 7.93 -6.41
C ASP A 10 -7.91 7.99 -4.90
N ARG A 11 -8.17 6.84 -4.26
CA ARG A 11 -8.37 6.77 -2.80
C ARG A 11 -7.09 7.05 -2.03
N PHE A 12 -5.94 6.62 -2.55
CA PHE A 12 -4.63 6.88 -1.95
C PHE A 12 -4.31 8.39 -1.98
N HIS A 13 -4.50 9.03 -3.14
CA HIS A 13 -4.34 10.47 -3.29
C HIS A 13 -5.34 11.25 -2.41
N ALA A 14 -6.61 10.84 -2.38
CA ALA A 14 -7.63 11.46 -1.55
C ALA A 14 -7.24 11.43 -0.05
N TYR A 15 -6.75 10.29 0.44
CA TYR A 15 -6.28 10.18 1.82
C TYR A 15 -5.05 11.07 2.10
N LEU A 16 -4.05 11.08 1.22
CA LEU A 16 -2.86 11.92 1.44
C LEU A 16 -3.19 13.41 1.54
N ARG A 17 -4.26 13.87 0.88
CA ARG A 17 -4.76 15.25 0.98
C ARG A 17 -5.46 15.57 2.30
N THR A 18 -5.86 14.58 3.09
CA THR A 18 -6.47 14.79 4.42
C THR A 18 -5.45 14.83 5.54
N VAL A 19 -4.19 14.47 5.28
CA VAL A 19 -3.13 14.46 6.28
C VAL A 19 -2.72 15.89 6.63
N ASP A 20 -2.95 16.29 7.88
CA ASP A 20 -2.56 17.60 8.40
C ASP A 20 -1.05 17.66 8.68
N SER A 21 -0.27 17.80 7.61
CA SER A 21 1.19 17.92 7.67
C SER A 21 1.69 18.71 6.47
N ALA A 22 2.34 19.85 6.71
CA ALA A 22 2.96 20.66 5.65
C ALA A 22 3.96 19.83 4.82
N LEU A 23 4.73 18.95 5.46
CA LEU A 23 5.66 18.05 4.77
C LEU A 23 4.94 17.13 3.78
N VAL A 24 3.82 16.53 4.19
CA VAL A 24 3.03 15.63 3.33
C VAL A 24 2.36 16.42 2.22
N SER A 25 1.77 17.58 2.54
CA SER A 25 1.12 18.45 1.56
C SER A 25 2.11 18.91 0.47
N ASP A 26 3.30 19.37 0.86
CA ASP A 26 4.35 19.80 -0.06
C ASP A 26 4.87 18.66 -0.94
N ALA A 27 4.96 17.44 -0.40
CA ALA A 27 5.34 16.27 -1.17
C ALA A 27 4.25 15.89 -2.18
N VAL A 28 2.99 15.82 -1.74
CA VAL A 28 1.83 15.48 -2.58
C VAL A 28 1.65 16.47 -3.73
N ALA A 29 1.88 17.76 -3.48
CA ALA A 29 1.75 18.82 -4.49
C ALA A 29 2.77 18.72 -5.63
N ARG A 30 3.91 18.02 -5.43
CA ARG A 30 4.96 17.85 -6.43
C ARG A 30 4.79 16.60 -7.28
N ILE A 31 3.91 15.68 -6.89
CA ILE A 31 3.70 14.42 -7.58
C ILE A 31 2.84 14.68 -8.83
N ASP A 32 3.33 14.28 -10.00
CA ASP A 32 2.49 14.13 -11.18
C ASP A 32 1.63 12.86 -11.04
N TRP A 33 0.32 13.05 -10.86
CA TRP A 33 -0.64 11.94 -10.69
C TRP A 33 -1.10 11.33 -12.02
N GLY A 34 -0.70 11.87 -13.17
CA GLY A 34 -0.96 11.34 -14.52
C GLY A 34 -0.08 10.15 -14.91
N MET A 35 0.29 9.31 -13.95
CA MET A 35 1.25 8.23 -14.12
C MET A 35 0.69 7.09 -14.99
N PRO A 36 1.51 6.44 -15.83
CA PRO A 36 1.05 5.29 -16.60
C PRO A 36 0.93 4.05 -15.72
N VAL A 37 -0.11 3.25 -15.96
CA VAL A 37 -0.33 1.97 -15.29
C VAL A 37 0.74 0.95 -15.73
N ARG A 38 1.27 0.21 -14.76
CA ARG A 38 2.18 -0.93 -14.96
C ARG A 38 1.40 -2.23 -14.77
N PRO A 39 1.32 -3.11 -15.79
CA PRO A 39 0.67 -4.40 -15.63
C PRO A 39 1.53 -5.31 -14.73
N LEU A 40 0.98 -5.69 -13.58
CA LEU A 40 1.62 -6.60 -12.63
C LEU A 40 0.72 -7.79 -12.33
N GLN A 41 1.31 -8.98 -12.30
CA GLN A 41 0.59 -10.18 -11.86
C GLN A 41 0.35 -10.13 -10.35
N PRO A 42 -0.86 -10.38 -9.84
CA PRO A 42 -1.13 -10.34 -8.41
C PRO A 42 -0.19 -11.24 -7.60
N ARG A 43 0.13 -10.85 -6.37
CA ARG A 43 0.91 -11.69 -5.44
C ARG A 43 0.36 -11.52 -4.04
N ARG A 44 -0.17 -12.60 -3.48
CA ARG A 44 -0.74 -12.64 -2.12
C ARG A 44 0.35 -12.97 -1.10
N LEU A 45 0.19 -12.45 0.11
CA LEU A 45 1.05 -12.74 1.27
C LEU A 45 0.22 -13.22 2.45
N ALA A 46 0.87 -13.88 3.40
CA ALA A 46 0.20 -14.35 4.61
C ALA A 46 -0.34 -13.18 5.45
N CYS A 47 0.39 -12.06 5.53
CA CYS A 47 0.03 -10.90 6.34
C CYS A 47 -1.29 -10.22 5.92
N LEU A 48 -1.83 -10.54 4.74
CA LEU A 48 -3.10 -10.00 4.24
C LEU A 48 -4.32 -10.46 5.05
N ARG A 49 -4.15 -11.49 5.90
CA ARG A 49 -5.16 -11.88 6.92
C ARG A 49 -5.48 -10.74 7.90
N HIS A 50 -4.59 -9.77 8.05
CA HIS A 50 -4.77 -8.64 8.96
C HIS A 50 -5.61 -7.50 8.38
N LEU A 51 -5.85 -7.48 7.06
CA LEU A 51 -6.47 -6.34 6.39
C LEU A 51 -7.91 -6.07 6.83
N ASP A 52 -8.71 -7.11 7.12
CA ASP A 52 -10.07 -6.92 7.62
C ASP A 52 -10.05 -6.19 8.97
N ARG A 53 -9.18 -6.65 9.88
CA ARG A 53 -9.03 -6.02 11.19
C ARG A 53 -8.47 -4.60 11.09
N ILE A 54 -7.54 -4.35 10.16
CA ILE A 54 -7.03 -3.00 9.88
C ILE A 54 -8.17 -2.09 9.41
N ALA A 55 -9.02 -2.56 8.50
CA ALA A 55 -10.14 -1.77 7.96
C ALA A 55 -11.23 -1.49 9.01
N GLU A 56 -11.44 -2.40 9.97
CA GLU A 56 -12.34 -2.18 11.12
C GLU A 56 -11.81 -1.10 12.08
N LEU A 57 -10.50 -1.11 12.34
CA LEU A 57 -9.85 -0.19 13.29
C LEU A 57 -9.51 1.17 12.66
N ALA A 58 -9.49 1.26 11.34
CA ALA A 58 -9.13 2.46 10.61
C ALA A 58 -9.99 3.68 11.02
N PRO A 59 -9.35 4.82 11.33
CA PRO A 59 -10.06 6.07 11.53
C PRO A 59 -10.86 6.48 10.27
N PRO A 60 -11.89 7.32 10.40
CA PRO A 60 -12.84 7.59 9.31
C PRO A 60 -12.22 8.13 8.02
N ASP A 61 -11.14 8.89 8.12
CA ASP A 61 -10.41 9.52 7.01
C ASP A 61 -9.71 8.51 6.09
N ILE A 62 -9.03 7.50 6.65
CA ILE A 62 -8.33 6.46 5.89
C ILE A 62 -9.21 5.24 5.59
N ARG A 63 -10.34 5.08 6.30
CA ARG A 63 -11.22 3.91 6.18
C ARG A 63 -11.63 3.55 4.75
N PRO A 64 -11.95 4.49 3.84
CA PRO A 64 -12.27 4.17 2.45
C PRO A 64 -11.12 3.44 1.74
N LEU A 65 -9.88 3.89 1.94
CA LEU A 65 -8.69 3.25 1.37
C LEU A 65 -8.45 1.87 1.98
N THR A 66 -8.50 1.74 3.31
CA THR A 66 -8.23 0.45 3.97
C THR A 66 -9.27 -0.62 3.62
N ARG A 67 -10.56 -0.25 3.49
CA ARG A 67 -11.61 -1.18 3.07
C ARG A 67 -11.41 -1.63 1.64
N PHE A 68 -11.14 -0.70 0.73
CA PHE A 68 -10.87 -1.00 -0.67
C PHE A 68 -9.68 -1.97 -0.81
N VAL A 69 -8.58 -1.71 -0.10
CA VAL A 69 -7.39 -2.58 -0.11
C VAL A 69 -7.69 -3.96 0.49
N ALA A 70 -8.53 -4.05 1.52
CA ALA A 70 -8.98 -5.32 2.06
C ALA A 70 -9.84 -6.08 1.05
N GLU A 71 -10.83 -5.46 0.42
CA GLU A 71 -11.69 -6.10 -0.58
C GLU A 71 -10.88 -6.62 -1.79
N HIS A 72 -9.93 -5.82 -2.27
CA HIS A 72 -9.11 -6.13 -3.45
C HIS A 72 -7.74 -6.73 -3.13
N ARG A 73 -7.52 -7.25 -1.91
CA ARG A 73 -6.21 -7.73 -1.47
C ARG A 73 -5.59 -8.80 -2.38
N GLY A 74 -6.44 -9.56 -3.08
CA GLY A 74 -6.07 -10.63 -4.00
C GLY A 74 -5.65 -10.16 -5.40
N ASP A 75 -6.02 -8.93 -5.77
CA ASP A 75 -5.80 -8.35 -7.10
C ASP A 75 -4.48 -7.57 -7.19
N LEU A 76 -3.87 -7.28 -6.04
CA LEU A 76 -2.71 -6.41 -5.91
C LEU A 76 -1.39 -7.20 -5.86
N ARG A 77 -0.29 -6.57 -6.29
CA ARG A 77 1.07 -7.10 -6.19
C ARG A 77 1.69 -6.71 -4.85
N TRP A 78 1.56 -7.56 -3.84
CA TRP A 78 2.24 -7.34 -2.57
C TRP A 78 3.71 -7.74 -2.62
N GLY A 79 4.55 -7.05 -1.85
CA GLY A 79 6.00 -7.14 -1.81
C GLY A 79 6.51 -7.53 -0.41
N GLN A 80 7.67 -8.19 -0.40
CA GLN A 80 8.49 -8.40 0.81
C GLN A 80 9.92 -8.17 0.38
N THR A 81 10.65 -7.37 1.16
CA THR A 81 12.08 -7.12 0.92
C THR A 81 12.92 -8.21 1.57
N TYR A 82 12.53 -8.63 2.76
CA TYR A 82 13.24 -9.61 3.57
C TYR A 82 12.78 -11.04 3.30
N SER A 83 13.67 -11.97 3.61
CA SER A 83 13.52 -13.41 3.48
C SER A 83 13.45 -14.11 4.84
N VAL A 84 13.17 -15.42 4.84
CA VAL A 84 13.11 -16.21 6.09
C VAL A 84 14.48 -16.25 6.78
N SER A 85 15.58 -16.22 6.03
CA SER A 85 16.92 -16.22 6.61
C SER A 85 17.28 -14.91 7.31
N ASP A 86 16.61 -13.81 6.97
CA ASP A 86 16.90 -12.50 7.57
C ASP A 86 16.23 -12.40 8.95
N PHE A 87 14.93 -12.71 9.04
CA PHE A 87 14.12 -12.44 10.25
C PHE A 87 13.19 -13.59 10.67
N GLY A 88 13.34 -14.76 10.07
CA GLY A 88 12.54 -15.94 10.39
C GLY A 88 11.12 -15.91 9.79
N ARG A 89 10.45 -17.06 9.90
CA ARG A 89 9.12 -17.26 9.31
C ARG A 89 8.04 -16.42 9.97
N ALA A 90 8.10 -16.26 11.29
CA ALA A 90 7.11 -15.48 12.05
C ALA A 90 7.05 -14.01 11.61
N PHE A 91 8.21 -13.39 11.36
CA PHE A 91 8.29 -12.03 10.80
C PHE A 91 7.69 -11.98 9.39
N LEU A 92 8.14 -12.87 8.49
CA LEU A 92 7.67 -12.91 7.11
C LEU A 92 6.17 -13.17 7.00
N ASP A 93 5.59 -13.99 7.86
CA ASP A 93 4.15 -14.24 7.83
C ASP A 93 3.34 -13.02 8.31
N ASN A 94 3.97 -12.00 8.89
CA ASN A 94 3.33 -10.80 9.45
C ASN A 94 3.76 -9.48 8.81
N TYR A 95 4.69 -9.51 7.85
CA TYR A 95 5.22 -8.32 7.19
C TYR A 95 4.94 -8.33 5.68
N GLY A 96 4.59 -7.18 5.12
CA GLY A 96 4.52 -7.00 3.68
C GLY A 96 4.20 -5.57 3.30
N TRP A 97 4.50 -5.21 2.07
CA TRP A 97 4.24 -3.87 1.54
C TRP A 97 3.48 -3.93 0.22
N LEU A 98 2.80 -2.85 -0.13
CA LEU A 98 2.23 -2.59 -1.44
C LEU A 98 2.80 -1.28 -1.93
N GLU A 99 3.50 -1.30 -3.06
CA GLU A 99 3.91 -0.06 -3.73
C GLU A 99 2.78 0.33 -4.68
N VAL A 100 2.11 1.46 -4.42
CA VAL A 100 1.03 1.96 -5.30
C VAL A 100 1.66 2.51 -6.58
N PHE A 101 2.66 3.37 -6.43
CA PHE A 101 3.43 3.93 -7.53
C PHE A 101 4.91 4.03 -7.17
N GLY A 102 5.75 4.00 -8.19
CA GLY A 102 7.21 4.02 -8.05
C GLY A 102 7.88 3.15 -9.11
N THR A 103 9.07 2.66 -8.79
CA THR A 103 9.86 1.80 -9.69
C THR A 103 9.36 0.35 -9.73
N ARG A 104 8.49 -0.05 -8.79
CA ARG A 104 7.93 -1.42 -8.67
C ARG A 104 6.40 -1.45 -8.51
N GLY A 105 5.76 -0.30 -8.33
CA GLY A 105 4.32 -0.19 -8.10
C GLY A 105 3.45 -0.39 -9.34
N HIS A 106 2.13 -0.33 -9.13
CA HIS A 106 1.11 -0.43 -10.18
C HIS A 106 1.06 0.79 -11.11
N PHE A 107 1.70 1.88 -10.74
CA PHE A 107 1.93 3.03 -11.62
C PHE A 107 3.42 3.36 -11.67
N VAL A 108 3.91 3.69 -12.86
CA VAL A 108 5.32 4.05 -13.05
C VAL A 108 5.55 5.46 -12.57
N ASN A 109 6.49 5.62 -11.62
CA ASN A 109 7.04 6.91 -11.25
C ASN A 109 8.51 6.74 -10.88
N ASP A 110 9.39 7.45 -11.59
CA ASP A 110 10.84 7.33 -11.40
C ASP A 110 11.39 8.37 -10.40
N GLU A 111 10.56 9.31 -9.95
CA GLU A 111 10.93 10.39 -9.02
C GLU A 111 10.54 10.09 -7.57
N VAL A 112 9.38 9.47 -7.37
CA VAL A 112 8.78 9.22 -6.06
C VAL A 112 8.16 7.83 -6.02
N ALA A 113 8.32 7.13 -4.89
CA ALA A 113 7.60 5.91 -4.59
C ALA A 113 6.73 6.09 -3.35
N ALA A 114 5.50 5.59 -3.39
CA ALA A 114 4.61 5.56 -2.23
C ALA A 114 3.78 4.29 -2.19
N GLY A 115 3.36 3.93 -0.98
CA GLY A 115 2.75 2.64 -0.74
C GLY A 115 2.18 2.47 0.66
N LEU A 116 1.79 1.25 0.94
CA LEU A 116 1.27 0.78 2.22
C LEU A 116 2.22 -0.25 2.82
N LEU A 117 2.36 -0.22 4.13
CA LEU A 117 3.13 -1.21 4.89
C LEU A 117 2.21 -1.89 5.90
N ILE A 118 2.25 -3.22 5.93
CA ILE A 118 1.59 -4.04 6.95
C ILE A 118 2.64 -4.56 7.92
N LEU A 119 2.45 -4.22 9.19
CA LEU A 119 3.17 -4.82 10.32
C LEU A 119 2.14 -5.52 11.21
N GLY A 120 2.17 -6.84 11.19
CA GLY A 120 1.36 -7.67 12.07
C GLY A 120 1.81 -7.60 13.54
N PRO A 121 1.04 -8.20 14.47
CA PRO A 121 1.36 -8.15 15.88
C PRO A 121 2.66 -8.90 16.21
N ALA A 122 3.32 -8.48 17.30
CA ALA A 122 4.49 -9.15 17.90
C ALA A 122 5.68 -9.35 16.95
N ILE A 123 5.92 -8.41 16.04
CA ILE A 123 7.16 -8.32 15.25
C ILE A 123 7.90 -7.03 15.56
N VAL A 124 9.23 -7.05 15.41
CA VAL A 124 10.06 -5.84 15.41
C VAL A 124 10.48 -5.60 13.96
N TYR A 125 10.17 -4.40 13.45
CA TYR A 125 10.69 -3.96 12.15
C TYR A 125 12.07 -3.32 12.38
N PRO A 126 13.15 -3.90 11.83
CA PRO A 126 14.52 -3.44 12.05
C PRO A 126 14.83 -2.14 11.31
#